data_AF-A0A208XZK7-F1
#
_entry.id   AF-A0A208XZK7-F1
#
_cell.length_a   1.000
_cell.length_b   1.000
_cell.length_c   1.000
_cell.angle_alpha   90.00
_cell.angle_beta   90.00
_cell.angle_gamma   90.00
#
_symmetry.space_group_name_H-M   'P 1'
#
loop_
_entity.id
_entity.type
_entity.pdbx_description
1 polymer ?
#
loop_
_entity_poly.entity_id
_entity_poly.type
_entity_poly.pdbx_seq_one_letter_code
_entity_poly.pdbx_strand_id
1 'polypeptide(L)'
;MQDHYYDPKVFRGSREVRADQPRITLLQFVIANALPYAFLIVAGAIWQIAHGATPHDALLMATQWLKGFVLSHPALCLLMVAGAAFYMARPRLASIAYVWIGIGFLCFVAFDYFGKKPAATTAQRAGEPPRVATMSVPKNPRGHYETPGSINGQPVTFIVDTGAGLTSIPGSLAKPLGITSCEPRQFSTAAGEVFGCVATVAEVVFGSFRAHNVQVAVMPTMNGPALLGMNILGMVQIEQRGSALLFSTTHFREDD
;
A
#
# COMPACT_ATOMS: atom_id res chain seq x y z
N MET A 1 90.45 13.86 29.72
CA MET A 1 89.68 12.66 30.08
C MET A 1 88.94 12.98 31.36
N GLN A 2 87.68 13.42 31.26
CA GLN A 2 86.75 13.54 32.38
C GLN A 2 85.34 13.80 31.84
N ASP A 3 84.41 13.00 32.36
CA ASP A 3 83.03 12.83 31.98
C ASP A 3 82.15 14.02 32.36
N HIS A 4 81.20 14.39 31.48
CA HIS A 4 79.94 15.05 31.85
C HIS A 4 78.87 14.61 30.84
N TYR A 5 78.22 13.48 31.12
CA TYR A 5 76.91 13.36 31.78
C TYR A 5 75.74 13.66 30.85
N TYR A 6 75.11 12.57 30.38
CA TYR A 6 73.86 12.53 29.65
C TYR A 6 72.73 13.14 30.50
N ASP A 7 72.11 14.24 30.02
CA ASP A 7 70.95 14.87 30.65
C ASP A 7 69.64 14.19 30.18
N PRO A 8 68.92 13.45 31.04
CA PRO A 8 67.70 12.76 30.66
C PRO A 8 66.48 13.69 30.50
N LYS A 9 66.63 15.02 30.57
CA LYS A 9 65.50 15.96 30.54
C LYS A 9 65.17 16.57 29.18
N VAL A 10 65.87 16.23 28.10
CA VAL A 10 65.58 16.77 26.76
C VAL A 10 64.37 16.11 26.08
N PHE A 11 63.79 15.05 26.66
CA PHE A 11 62.48 14.50 26.26
C PHE A 11 61.34 15.04 27.13
N ARG A 12 61.10 16.35 27.09
CA ARG A 12 59.81 16.94 27.49
C ARG A 12 59.28 17.84 26.38
N GLY A 13 58.91 17.18 25.29
CA GLY A 13 58.29 17.80 24.14
C GLY A 13 57.18 16.93 23.53
N SER A 14 56.63 15.95 24.26
CA SER A 14 55.31 15.43 23.92
C SER A 14 54.29 16.49 24.32
N ARG A 15 54.00 17.41 23.39
CA ARG A 15 52.70 18.08 23.38
C ARG A 15 51.68 16.94 23.36
N GLU A 16 51.08 16.62 24.50
CA GLU A 16 49.79 15.94 24.51
C GLU A 16 48.90 16.78 23.61
N VAL A 17 48.69 16.34 22.37
CA VAL A 17 47.56 16.80 21.58
C VAL A 17 46.37 16.23 22.33
N ARG A 18 45.89 17.00 23.31
CA ARG A 18 44.59 16.77 23.92
C ARG A 18 43.62 16.85 22.76
N ALA A 19 43.15 15.69 22.31
CA ALA A 19 42.09 15.61 21.33
C ALA A 19 40.94 16.41 21.92
N ASP A 20 40.65 17.56 21.32
CA ASP A 20 39.46 18.34 21.61
C ASP A 20 38.28 17.49 21.17
N GLN A 21 37.84 16.62 22.07
CA GLN A 21 36.63 15.84 21.91
C GLN A 21 35.49 16.87 21.96
N PRO A 22 34.71 17.05 20.87
CA PRO A 22 33.61 18.00 20.89
C PRO A 22 32.65 17.55 21.99
N ARG A 23 32.65 18.27 23.12
CA ARG A 23 31.71 18.00 24.20
C ARG A 23 30.35 18.43 23.70
N ILE A 24 29.55 17.46 23.25
CA ILE A 24 28.14 17.69 22.93
C ILE A 24 27.50 18.23 24.21
N THR A 25 27.13 19.50 24.17
CA THR A 25 26.46 20.12 25.31
C THR A 25 25.05 19.54 25.42
N LEU A 26 24.51 19.44 26.64
CA LEU A 26 23.12 19.00 26.88
C LEU A 26 22.14 19.77 25.98
N LEU A 27 22.41 21.06 25.76
CA LEU A 27 21.66 21.93 24.87
C LEU A 27 21.65 21.44 23.41
N GLN A 28 22.81 21.09 22.85
CA GLN A 28 22.90 20.56 21.49
C GLN A 28 22.19 19.22 21.34
N PHE A 29 22.25 18.36 22.36
CA PHE A 29 21.53 17.09 22.37
C PHE A 29 20.01 17.28 22.41
N VAL A 30 19.53 18.20 23.25
CA VAL A 30 18.10 18.53 23.34
C VAL A 30 17.61 19.14 22.02
N ILE A 31 18.35 20.07 21.43
CA ILE A 31 18.02 20.70 20.14
C ILE A 31 17.91 19.64 19.03
N ALA A 32 18.89 18.73 18.93
CA ALA A 32 18.91 17.71 17.88
C ALA A 32 17.76 16.70 17.98
N ASN A 33 17.24 16.45 19.19
CA ASN A 33 16.18 15.47 19.41
C ASN A 33 14.80 16.11 19.51
N ALA A 34 14.65 17.32 20.05
CA ALA A 34 13.34 17.94 20.28
C ALA A 34 12.81 18.74 19.08
N LEU A 35 13.69 19.40 18.33
CA LEU A 35 13.29 20.23 17.19
C LEU A 35 12.58 19.46 16.06
N PRO A 36 13.00 18.25 15.68
CA PRO A 36 12.32 17.49 14.63
C PRO A 36 10.85 17.19 15.00
N TYR A 37 10.58 16.84 16.25
CA TYR A 37 9.21 16.58 16.70
C TYR A 37 8.37 17.86 16.77
N ALA A 38 8.94 18.96 17.27
CA ALA A 38 8.26 20.26 17.26
C ALA A 38 7.87 20.70 15.84
N PHE A 39 8.77 20.49 14.87
CA PHE A 39 8.51 20.78 13.46
C PHE A 39 7.39 19.91 12.89
N LEU A 40 7.37 18.61 13.18
CA LEU A 40 6.32 17.70 12.73
C LEU A 40 4.94 18.05 13.32
N ILE A 41 4.89 18.44 14.59
CA ILE A 41 3.64 18.89 15.24
C ILE A 41 3.11 20.16 14.55
N VAL A 42 3.98 21.15 14.31
CA VAL A 42 3.60 22.40 13.66
C VAL A 42 3.17 22.17 12.21
N ALA A 43 3.92 21.38 11.44
CA ALA A 43 3.59 21.05 10.06
C ALA A 43 2.26 20.27 9.95
N GLY A 44 2.04 19.30 10.85
CA GLY A 44 0.79 18.55 10.93
C GLY A 44 -0.41 19.44 11.29
N ALA A 45 -0.24 20.34 12.26
CA ALA A 45 -1.28 21.29 12.65
C ALA A 45 -1.63 22.26 11.51
N ILE A 46 -0.62 22.80 10.80
CA ILE A 46 -0.84 23.67 9.64
C ILE A 46 -1.59 22.94 8.52
N TRP A 47 -1.21 21.69 8.22
CA TRP A 47 -1.90 20.88 7.22
C TRP A 47 -3.36 20.65 7.59
N GLN A 48 -3.66 20.34 8.85
CA GLN A 48 -5.04 20.13 9.31
C GLN A 48 -5.88 21.42 9.28
N ILE A 49 -5.29 22.56 9.67
CA ILE A 49 -5.96 23.87 9.57
C ILE A 49 -6.28 24.19 8.10
N ALA A 50 -5.36 23.91 7.18
CA ALA A 50 -5.59 24.10 5.75
C ALA A 50 -6.73 23.22 5.18
N HIS A 51 -7.10 22.15 5.88
CA HIS A 51 -8.19 21.24 5.52
C HIS A 51 -9.44 21.45 6.40
N GLY A 52 -9.56 22.60 7.07
CA GLY A 52 -10.79 23.03 7.75
C GLY A 52 -10.87 22.66 9.24
N ALA A 53 -9.80 22.15 9.86
CA ALA A 53 -9.76 21.95 11.31
C ALA A 53 -9.57 23.28 12.05
N THR A 54 -10.18 23.43 13.23
CA THR A 54 -9.92 24.59 14.09
C THR A 54 -8.49 24.51 14.65
N PRO A 55 -7.82 25.64 14.94
CA PRO A 55 -6.43 25.62 15.43
C PRO A 55 -6.23 24.82 16.72
N HIS A 56 -7.24 24.83 17.60
CA HIS A 56 -7.22 24.07 18.84
C HIS A 56 -7.29 22.56 18.58
N ASP A 57 -8.21 22.12 17.70
CA ASP A 57 -8.39 20.70 17.38
C ASP A 57 -7.19 20.16 16.58
N ALA A 58 -6.63 20.97 15.68
CA ALA A 58 -5.44 20.61 14.93
C ALA A 58 -4.22 20.34 15.84
N LEU A 59 -4.06 21.13 16.90
CA LEU A 59 -2.98 20.92 17.87
C LEU A 59 -3.18 19.64 18.70
N LEU A 60 -4.42 19.36 19.12
CA LEU A 60 -4.76 18.15 19.85
C LEU A 60 -4.58 16.90 18.99
N MET A 61 -5.03 16.93 17.74
CA MET A 61 -4.89 15.83 16.79
C MET A 61 -3.42 15.57 16.44
N ALA A 62 -2.62 16.62 16.21
CA ALA A 62 -1.18 16.48 15.94
C ALA A 62 -0.43 15.86 17.13
N THR A 63 -0.75 16.26 18.37
CA THR A 63 -0.11 15.70 19.57
C THR A 63 -0.56 14.27 19.86
N GLN A 64 -1.82 13.90 19.58
CA GLN A 64 -2.29 12.52 19.70
C GLN A 64 -1.67 11.60 18.64
N TRP A 65 -1.54 12.08 17.40
CA TRP A 65 -0.88 11.35 16.33
C TRP A 65 0.58 11.04 16.68
N LEU A 66 1.30 12.04 17.23
CA LEU A 66 2.68 11.85 17.68
C LEU A 66 2.78 10.78 18.78
N LYS A 67 1.88 10.81 19.78
CA LYS A 67 1.83 9.80 20.83
C LYS A 67 1.57 8.41 20.26
N GLY A 68 0.62 8.27 19.33
CA GLY A 68 0.31 7.01 18.66
C GLY A 68 1.48 6.47 17.83
N PHE A 69 2.19 7.35 17.12
CA PHE A 69 3.37 7.00 16.33
C PHE A 69 4.52 6.49 17.22
N VAL A 70 4.82 7.19 18.32
CA VAL A 70 5.88 6.80 19.26
C VAL A 70 5.56 5.47 19.94
N LEU A 71 4.30 5.24 20.34
CA LEU A 71 3.89 3.97 20.96
C LEU A 71 3.92 2.79 19.99
N SER A 72 3.55 3.01 18.73
CA SER A 72 3.47 1.94 17.72
C SER A 72 4.84 1.54 17.16
N HIS A 73 5.83 2.44 17.19
CA HIS A 73 7.15 2.20 16.59
C HIS A 73 8.32 2.54 17.53
N PRO A 74 8.41 1.93 18.73
CA PRO A 74 9.45 2.24 19.72
C PRO A 74 10.87 1.86 19.22
N ALA A 75 10.99 0.79 18.44
CA ALA A 75 12.27 0.37 17.85
C ALA A 75 12.78 1.39 16.82
N LEU A 76 11.89 1.98 16.02
CA LEU A 76 12.24 3.01 15.04
C LEU A 76 12.65 4.31 15.73
N CYS A 77 11.97 4.68 16.83
CA CYS A 77 12.35 5.81 17.66
C CYS A 77 13.73 5.61 18.30
N LEU A 78 14.01 4.43 18.84
CA LEU A 78 15.33 4.10 19.40
C LEU A 78 16.43 4.11 18.33
N LEU A 79 16.15 3.62 17.13
CA LEU A 79 17.07 3.68 15.99
C LEU A 79 17.34 5.12 15.53
N MET A 80 16.33 6.00 15.56
CA MET A 80 16.54 7.43 15.27
C MET A 80 17.43 8.10 16.30
N VAL A 81 17.23 7.83 17.60
CA VAL A 81 18.06 8.40 18.68
C VAL A 81 19.49 7.84 18.62
N ALA A 82 19.65 6.53 18.40
CA ALA A 82 20.95 5.90 18.22
C ALA A 82 21.65 6.40 16.95
N GLY A 83 20.90 6.59 15.86
CA GLY A 83 21.37 7.18 14.61
C GLY A 83 21.84 8.62 14.80
N ALA A 84 21.08 9.46 15.51
CA ALA A 84 21.46 10.84 15.83
C ALA A 84 22.71 10.91 16.73
N ALA A 85 22.83 10.04 17.72
CA ALA A 85 24.02 9.94 18.56
C ALA A 85 25.26 9.48 17.78
N PHE A 86 25.11 8.49 16.89
CA PHE A 86 26.17 8.02 16.00
C PHE A 86 26.58 9.11 14.98
N TYR A 87 25.61 9.89 14.50
CA TYR A 87 25.79 10.99 13.57
C TYR A 87 26.58 12.16 14.17
N MET A 88 26.27 12.52 15.42
CA MET A 88 27.02 13.54 16.16
C MET A 88 28.46 13.11 16.51
N ALA A 89 28.73 11.80 16.58
CA ALA A 89 30.06 11.28 16.89
C ALA A 89 31.04 11.29 15.69
N ARG A 90 30.56 11.38 14.44
CA ARG A 90 31.42 11.33 13.23
C ARG A 90 30.99 12.34 12.14
N PRO A 91 31.35 13.63 12.28
CA PRO A 91 30.89 14.70 11.39
C PRO A 91 31.35 14.56 9.92
N ARG A 92 32.36 13.73 9.64
CA ARG A 92 32.81 13.43 8.26
C ARG A 92 31.89 12.49 7.49
N LEU A 93 31.00 11.76 8.18
CA LEU A 93 29.97 10.91 7.57
C LEU A 93 28.62 11.65 7.43
N ALA A 94 28.52 12.87 7.97
CA ALA A 94 27.29 13.66 7.96
C ALA A 94 26.86 14.06 6.54
N SER A 95 27.82 14.39 5.68
CA SER A 95 27.57 14.71 4.27
C SER A 95 26.92 13.57 3.49
N ILE A 96 27.26 12.32 3.82
CA ILE A 96 26.71 11.13 3.15
C ILE A 96 25.23 10.94 3.51
N ALA A 97 24.83 11.23 4.75
CA ALA A 97 23.43 11.12 5.14
C ALA A 97 22.54 12.18 4.48
N TYR A 98 23.02 13.41 4.30
CA TYR A 98 22.26 14.43 3.57
C TYR A 98 22.01 14.02 2.12
N VAL A 99 22.97 13.34 1.48
CA VAL A 99 22.78 12.79 0.13
C VAL A 99 21.71 11.71 0.13
N TRP A 100 21.74 10.76 1.07
CA TRP A 100 20.73 9.71 1.16
C TRP A 100 19.34 10.23 1.53
N ILE A 101 19.24 11.24 2.40
CA ILE A 101 17.98 11.93 2.72
C ILE A 101 17.45 12.65 1.48
N GLY A 102 18.31 13.33 0.72
CA GLY A 102 17.94 13.98 -0.53
C GLY A 102 17.43 12.98 -1.59
N ILE A 103 18.12 11.85 -1.74
CA ILE A 103 17.69 10.75 -2.63
C ILE A 103 16.34 10.18 -2.16
N GLY A 104 16.19 9.89 -0.87
CA GLY A 104 14.93 9.40 -0.31
C GLY A 104 13.77 10.37 -0.50
N PHE A 105 14.00 11.67 -0.30
CA PHE A 105 13.02 12.72 -0.55
C PHE A 105 12.65 12.81 -2.04
N LEU A 106 13.63 12.77 -2.94
CA LEU A 106 13.40 12.77 -4.39
C LEU A 106 12.59 11.54 -4.83
N CYS A 107 12.92 10.35 -4.31
CA CYS A 107 12.18 9.12 -4.57
C CYS A 107 10.75 9.19 -4.02
N PHE A 108 10.55 9.78 -2.84
CA PHE A 108 9.22 9.98 -2.26
C PHE A 108 8.38 10.93 -3.11
N VAL A 109 8.95 12.07 -3.54
CA VAL A 109 8.27 13.02 -4.44
C VAL A 109 7.96 12.38 -5.78
N ALA A 110 8.90 11.62 -6.36
CA ALA A 110 8.68 10.88 -7.59
C ALA A 110 7.58 9.83 -7.41
N PHE A 111 7.58 9.09 -6.30
CA PHE A 111 6.53 8.12 -6.01
C PHE A 111 5.16 8.78 -5.78
N ASP A 112 5.07 9.94 -5.13
CA ASP A 112 3.81 10.68 -5.01
C ASP A 112 3.34 11.27 -6.36
N TYR A 113 4.29 11.76 -7.17
CA TYR A 113 4.01 12.34 -8.48
C TYR A 113 3.58 11.28 -9.51
N PHE A 114 4.28 10.14 -9.56
CA PHE A 114 3.98 9.02 -10.48
C PHE A 114 2.95 8.04 -9.91
N GLY A 115 2.82 7.94 -8.58
CA GLY A 115 1.88 7.06 -7.89
C GLY A 115 0.45 7.60 -7.86
N LYS A 116 0.27 8.91 -8.10
CA LYS A 116 -1.02 9.47 -8.52
C LYS A 116 -1.30 9.03 -9.95
N LYS A 117 -1.73 7.78 -10.12
CA LYS A 117 -2.64 7.47 -11.24
C LYS A 117 -3.80 8.46 -11.09
N PRO A 118 -4.12 9.27 -12.10
CA PRO A 118 -5.32 10.09 -12.01
C PRO A 118 -6.46 9.11 -11.76
N ALA A 119 -7.05 9.16 -10.57
CA ALA A 119 -8.43 8.72 -10.42
C ALA A 119 -9.14 9.48 -11.52
N ALA A 120 -9.66 8.75 -12.53
CA ALA A 120 -10.26 9.33 -13.70
C ALA A 120 -11.22 10.43 -13.23
N THR A 121 -10.76 11.68 -13.31
CA THR A 121 -11.52 12.82 -12.85
C THR A 121 -12.40 13.12 -14.03
N THR A 122 -13.44 12.30 -14.20
CA THR A 122 -14.50 12.56 -15.14
C THR A 122 -15.12 13.85 -14.66
N ALA A 123 -14.77 14.95 -15.33
CA ALA A 123 -15.31 16.27 -15.08
C ALA A 123 -16.83 16.18 -15.16
N GLN A 124 -17.46 16.14 -13.99
CA GLN A 124 -18.88 15.93 -13.83
C GLN A 124 -19.57 17.25 -14.18
N ARG A 125 -20.22 17.30 -15.35
CA ARG A 125 -21.19 18.35 -15.64
C ARG A 125 -22.32 18.20 -14.62
N ALA A 126 -22.52 19.26 -13.83
CA ALA A 126 -23.60 19.35 -12.85
C ALA A 126 -24.96 19.13 -13.54
N GLY A 127 -25.75 18.19 -13.03
CA GLY A 127 -27.15 18.05 -13.47
C GLY A 127 -27.84 16.71 -13.19
N GLU A 128 -27.12 15.61 -12.97
CA GLU A 128 -27.75 14.31 -12.73
C GLU A 128 -27.01 13.52 -11.64
N PRO A 129 -27.70 12.97 -10.62
CA PRO A 129 -27.06 12.12 -9.62
C PRO A 129 -26.42 10.92 -10.34
N PRO A 130 -25.15 10.59 -10.07
CA PRO A 130 -24.55 9.40 -10.64
C PRO A 130 -25.40 8.20 -10.23
N ARG A 131 -25.90 7.44 -11.21
CA ARG A 131 -26.58 6.16 -10.95
C ARG A 131 -25.53 5.17 -10.50
N VAL A 132 -25.21 5.19 -9.20
CA VAL A 132 -24.30 4.24 -8.59
C VAL A 132 -25.05 2.93 -8.44
N ALA A 133 -24.85 2.02 -9.39
CA ALA A 133 -25.34 0.65 -9.25
C ALA A 133 -24.63 0.02 -8.05
N THR A 134 -25.39 -0.27 -6.99
CA THR A 134 -24.88 -0.83 -5.74
C THR A 134 -25.46 -2.22 -5.53
N MET A 135 -24.61 -3.23 -5.39
CA MET A 135 -25.03 -4.59 -5.05
C MET A 135 -24.42 -5.01 -3.72
N SER A 136 -25.26 -5.52 -2.82
CA SER A 136 -24.82 -6.13 -1.55
C SER A 136 -24.88 -7.65 -1.67
N VAL A 137 -23.74 -8.31 -1.45
CA VAL A 137 -23.65 -9.77 -1.41
C VAL A 137 -23.41 -10.19 0.04
N PRO A 138 -24.40 -10.79 0.72
CA PRO A 138 -24.23 -11.29 2.07
C PRO A 138 -23.36 -12.55 2.07
N LYS A 139 -22.59 -12.73 3.14
CA LYS A 139 -21.87 -13.97 3.39
C LYS A 139 -22.86 -15.11 3.66
N ASN A 140 -22.74 -16.21 2.93
CA ASN A 140 -23.56 -17.39 3.15
C ASN A 140 -23.17 -18.10 4.48
N PRO A 141 -23.98 -19.06 4.97
CA PRO A 141 -23.66 -19.82 6.19
C PRO A 141 -22.36 -20.64 6.11
N ARG A 142 -21.88 -20.95 4.90
CA ARG A 142 -20.61 -21.65 4.64
C ARG A 142 -19.40 -20.71 4.64
N GLY A 143 -19.63 -19.41 4.75
CA GLY A 143 -18.61 -18.38 4.79
C GLY A 143 -18.17 -17.82 3.43
N HIS A 144 -18.83 -18.17 2.33
CA HIS A 144 -18.55 -17.66 0.99
C HIS A 144 -19.55 -16.57 0.58
N TYR A 145 -19.12 -15.65 -0.28
CA TYR A 145 -19.99 -14.65 -0.88
C TYR A 145 -20.46 -15.20 -2.22
N GLU A 146 -21.75 -15.55 -2.31
CA GLU A 146 -22.35 -16.11 -3.51
C GLU A 146 -23.26 -15.09 -4.19
N THR A 147 -23.11 -14.94 -5.51
CA THR A 147 -23.94 -14.03 -6.31
C THR A 147 -24.48 -14.75 -7.55
N PRO A 148 -25.76 -14.56 -7.89
CA PRO A 148 -26.27 -14.99 -9.18
C PRO A 148 -25.67 -14.12 -10.30
N GLY A 149 -25.56 -14.71 -11.49
CA GLY A 149 -25.11 -14.03 -12.69
C GLY A 149 -25.38 -14.87 -13.94
N SER A 150 -24.75 -14.50 -15.05
CA SER A 150 -24.80 -15.26 -16.29
C SER A 150 -23.49 -15.18 -17.06
N ILE A 151 -23.24 -16.21 -17.87
CA ILE A 151 -22.15 -16.23 -18.86
C ILE A 151 -22.79 -16.53 -20.21
N ASN A 152 -22.55 -15.69 -21.23
CA ASN A 152 -23.20 -15.78 -22.54
C ASN A 152 -24.73 -15.94 -22.44
N GLY A 153 -25.35 -15.20 -21.50
CA GLY A 153 -26.80 -15.26 -21.25
C GLY A 153 -27.30 -16.48 -20.47
N GLN A 154 -26.44 -17.47 -20.18
CA GLN A 154 -26.80 -18.68 -19.43
C GLN A 154 -26.59 -18.46 -17.92
N PRO A 155 -27.56 -18.82 -17.06
CA PRO A 155 -27.49 -18.53 -15.63
C PRO A 155 -26.39 -19.34 -14.93
N VAL A 156 -25.63 -18.67 -14.07
CA VAL A 156 -24.52 -19.25 -13.28
C VAL A 156 -24.52 -18.63 -11.88
N THR A 157 -24.22 -19.44 -10.87
CA THR A 157 -23.91 -18.93 -9.53
C THR A 157 -22.40 -18.79 -9.38
N PHE A 158 -21.98 -17.59 -8.98
CA PHE A 158 -20.58 -17.28 -8.72
C PHE A 158 -20.29 -17.21 -7.23
N ILE A 159 -19.11 -17.69 -6.84
CA ILE A 159 -18.47 -17.33 -5.58
C ILE A 159 -17.50 -16.18 -5.86
N VAL A 160 -17.56 -15.11 -5.08
CA VAL A 160 -16.61 -14.00 -5.16
C VAL A 160 -15.25 -14.46 -4.61
N ASP A 161 -14.23 -14.45 -5.48
CA ASP A 161 -12.87 -14.86 -5.13
C ASP A 161 -11.85 -13.76 -5.50
N THR A 162 -11.46 -12.97 -4.51
CA THR A 162 -10.45 -11.91 -4.67
C THR A 162 -9.02 -12.44 -4.81
N GLY A 163 -8.79 -13.74 -4.55
CA GLY A 163 -7.50 -14.39 -4.72
C GLY A 163 -7.29 -14.95 -6.13
N ALA A 164 -8.36 -15.11 -6.91
CA ALA A 164 -8.28 -15.62 -8.27
C ALA A 164 -7.99 -14.49 -9.27
N GLY A 165 -6.92 -14.62 -10.08
CA GLY A 165 -6.64 -13.66 -11.15
C GLY A 165 -7.66 -13.71 -12.29
N LEU A 166 -8.18 -14.90 -12.62
CA LEU A 166 -9.17 -15.12 -13.67
C LEU A 166 -10.43 -15.77 -13.11
N THR A 167 -11.58 -15.32 -13.61
CA THR A 167 -12.87 -15.97 -13.41
C THR A 167 -12.78 -17.40 -13.91
N SER A 168 -13.15 -18.36 -13.06
CA SER A 168 -12.90 -19.79 -13.30
C SER A 168 -14.22 -20.57 -13.25
N ILE A 169 -14.41 -21.50 -14.18
CA ILE A 169 -15.60 -22.36 -14.27
C ILE A 169 -15.22 -23.85 -14.28
N PRO A 170 -16.08 -24.72 -13.73
CA PRO A 170 -15.97 -26.16 -13.91
C PRO A 170 -16.03 -26.56 -15.39
N GLY A 171 -15.26 -27.58 -15.78
CA GLY A 171 -15.30 -28.14 -17.13
C GLY A 171 -16.71 -28.61 -17.57
N SER A 172 -17.54 -29.04 -16.62
CA SER A 172 -18.94 -29.42 -16.88
C SER A 172 -19.82 -28.27 -17.34
N LEU A 173 -19.49 -27.02 -16.98
CA LEU A 173 -20.23 -25.83 -17.40
C LEU A 173 -19.76 -25.27 -18.75
N ALA A 174 -18.60 -25.66 -19.27
CA ALA A 174 -18.07 -25.06 -20.50
C ALA A 174 -19.04 -25.18 -21.69
N LYS A 175 -19.52 -26.40 -22.00
CA LYS A 175 -20.44 -26.64 -23.12
C LYS A 175 -21.80 -25.92 -22.95
N PRO A 176 -22.50 -26.04 -21.79
CA PRO A 176 -23.75 -25.31 -21.55
C PRO A 176 -23.61 -23.78 -21.71
N LEU A 177 -22.46 -23.22 -21.37
CA LEU A 177 -22.18 -21.79 -21.47
C LEU A 177 -21.72 -21.35 -22.87
N GLY A 178 -21.80 -22.23 -23.87
CA GLY A 178 -21.43 -21.92 -25.26
C GLY A 178 -19.92 -21.89 -25.52
N ILE A 179 -19.10 -22.39 -24.59
CA ILE A 179 -17.65 -22.47 -24.77
C ILE A 179 -17.32 -23.76 -25.53
N THR A 180 -17.03 -23.60 -26.83
CA THR A 180 -16.70 -24.70 -27.74
C THR A 180 -15.21 -24.85 -28.00
N SER A 181 -14.43 -23.79 -27.76
CA SER A 181 -12.98 -23.77 -27.93
C SER A 181 -12.31 -23.00 -26.80
N CYS A 182 -11.11 -23.41 -26.44
CA CYS A 182 -10.30 -22.78 -25.41
C CYS A 182 -8.81 -23.10 -25.64
N GLU A 183 -7.93 -22.23 -25.17
CA GLU A 183 -6.48 -22.41 -25.28
C GLU A 183 -5.95 -23.10 -24.03
N PRO A 184 -5.26 -24.26 -24.15
CA PRO A 184 -4.66 -24.93 -23.00
C PRO A 184 -3.71 -24.00 -22.22
N ARG A 185 -3.85 -24.00 -20.90
CA ARG A 185 -3.00 -23.20 -20.01
C ARG A 185 -2.83 -23.91 -18.67
N GLN A 186 -1.65 -23.77 -18.09
CA GLN A 186 -1.35 -24.24 -16.75
C GLN A 186 -1.66 -23.12 -15.75
N PHE A 187 -2.32 -23.48 -14.65
CA PHE A 187 -2.73 -22.55 -13.61
C PHE A 187 -2.11 -22.95 -12.28
N SER A 188 -1.60 -21.95 -11.56
CA SER A 188 -1.19 -22.12 -10.17
C SER A 188 -2.38 -21.78 -9.28
N THR A 189 -2.87 -22.77 -8.53
CA THR A 189 -3.96 -22.60 -7.57
C THR A 189 -3.47 -22.86 -6.15
N ALA A 190 -4.27 -22.56 -5.15
CA ALA A 190 -3.96 -22.90 -3.75
C ALA A 190 -3.78 -24.42 -3.53
N ALA A 191 -4.37 -25.26 -4.39
CA ALA A 191 -4.24 -26.71 -4.34
C ALA A 191 -3.02 -27.24 -5.13
N GLY A 192 -2.23 -26.35 -5.73
CA GLY A 192 -1.10 -26.68 -6.60
C GLY A 192 -1.35 -26.36 -8.07
N GLU A 193 -0.48 -26.87 -8.93
CA GLU A 193 -0.56 -26.65 -10.37
C GLU A 193 -1.61 -27.57 -11.02
N VAL A 194 -2.48 -26.97 -11.82
CA VAL A 194 -3.55 -27.67 -12.54
C VAL A 194 -3.56 -27.29 -14.00
N PHE A 195 -3.87 -28.25 -14.85
CA PHE A 195 -4.10 -28.02 -16.27
C PHE A 195 -5.55 -27.66 -16.52
N GLY A 196 -5.78 -26.59 -17.26
CA GLY A 196 -7.07 -26.23 -17.79
C GLY A 196 -6.93 -25.51 -19.12
N CYS A 197 -7.89 -24.68 -19.46
CA CYS A 197 -7.81 -23.84 -20.65
C CYS A 197 -8.47 -22.49 -20.44
N VAL A 198 -8.13 -21.50 -21.25
CA VAL A 198 -8.75 -20.18 -21.24
C VAL A 198 -9.64 -20.04 -22.46
N ALA A 199 -10.89 -19.63 -22.25
CA ALA A 199 -11.80 -19.23 -23.30
C ALA A 199 -12.13 -17.75 -23.17
N THR A 200 -12.42 -17.10 -24.29
CA THR A 200 -13.01 -15.75 -24.27
C THR A 200 -14.51 -15.90 -24.44
N VAL A 201 -15.28 -15.36 -23.50
CA VAL A 201 -16.74 -15.32 -23.57
C VAL A 201 -17.19 -13.93 -24.00
N ALA A 202 -18.31 -13.86 -24.73
CA ALA A 202 -18.85 -12.60 -25.21
C ALA A 202 -19.26 -11.71 -24.04
N GLU A 203 -19.81 -12.32 -22.99
CA GLU A 203 -20.39 -11.59 -21.88
C GLU A 203 -20.39 -12.38 -20.58
N VAL A 204 -20.11 -11.68 -19.48
CA VAL A 204 -20.37 -12.10 -18.11
C VAL A 204 -21.17 -11.03 -17.40
N VAL A 205 -22.28 -11.43 -16.77
CA VAL A 205 -23.13 -10.56 -15.95
C VAL A 205 -23.12 -11.07 -14.52
N PHE A 206 -23.01 -10.16 -13.55
CA PHE A 206 -23.26 -10.47 -12.14
C PHE A 206 -23.98 -9.30 -11.50
N GLY A 207 -25.13 -9.55 -10.88
CA GLY A 207 -26.03 -8.48 -10.45
C GLY A 207 -26.40 -7.53 -11.59
N SER A 208 -26.09 -6.26 -11.44
CA SER A 208 -26.26 -5.20 -12.45
C SER A 208 -25.01 -4.93 -13.28
N PHE A 209 -23.90 -5.63 -13.03
CA PHE A 209 -22.63 -5.40 -13.72
C PHE A 209 -22.49 -6.32 -14.91
N ARG A 210 -22.07 -5.76 -16.05
CA ARG A 210 -21.88 -6.47 -17.32
C ARG A 210 -20.47 -6.23 -17.82
N ALA A 211 -19.76 -7.31 -18.13
CA ALA A 211 -18.42 -7.28 -18.69
C ALA A 211 -18.43 -8.03 -20.03
N HIS A 212 -17.82 -7.42 -21.05
CA HIS A 212 -17.74 -7.98 -22.40
C HIS A 212 -16.34 -8.48 -22.72
N ASN A 213 -16.23 -9.45 -23.64
CA ASN A 213 -14.96 -10.02 -24.11
C ASN A 213 -14.07 -10.49 -22.95
N VAL A 214 -14.64 -11.28 -22.06
CA VAL A 214 -14.01 -11.66 -20.80
C VAL A 214 -13.26 -12.98 -20.96
N GLN A 215 -12.04 -13.06 -20.45
CA GLN A 215 -11.32 -14.33 -20.34
C GLN A 215 -11.84 -15.13 -19.14
N VAL A 216 -12.24 -16.37 -19.39
CA VAL A 216 -12.72 -17.33 -18.40
C VAL A 216 -11.85 -18.57 -18.45
N ALA A 217 -11.37 -19.01 -17.29
CA ALA A 217 -10.58 -20.21 -17.14
C ALA A 217 -11.51 -21.42 -16.95
N VAL A 218 -11.43 -22.40 -17.84
CA VAL A 218 -12.13 -23.67 -17.73
C VAL A 218 -11.23 -24.68 -17.02
N MET A 219 -11.65 -25.11 -15.83
CA MET A 219 -10.92 -26.03 -14.97
C MET A 219 -11.61 -27.40 -14.96
N PRO A 220 -11.05 -28.43 -15.63
CA PRO A 220 -11.66 -29.77 -15.68
C PRO A 220 -11.77 -30.44 -14.31
N THR A 221 -10.82 -30.17 -13.41
CA THR A 221 -10.74 -30.75 -12.06
C THR A 221 -11.49 -29.94 -11.00
N MET A 222 -12.07 -28.79 -11.37
CA MET A 222 -12.80 -27.93 -10.46
C MET A 222 -14.20 -28.50 -10.21
N ASN A 223 -14.53 -28.66 -8.93
CA ASN A 223 -15.84 -29.10 -8.47
C ASN A 223 -16.54 -27.94 -7.74
N GLY A 224 -17.83 -27.72 -8.04
CA GLY A 224 -18.63 -26.70 -7.37
C GLY A 224 -19.06 -25.53 -8.27
N PRO A 225 -19.41 -24.36 -7.70
CA PRO A 225 -19.87 -23.20 -8.44
C PRO A 225 -18.71 -22.50 -9.16
N ALA A 226 -19.02 -21.62 -10.11
CA ALA A 226 -18.01 -20.77 -10.76
C ALA A 226 -17.38 -19.79 -9.75
N LEU A 227 -16.13 -19.39 -9.99
CA LEU A 227 -15.42 -18.38 -9.21
C LEU A 227 -15.35 -17.08 -10.00
N LEU A 228 -15.75 -15.98 -9.39
CA LEU A 228 -15.64 -14.63 -9.94
C LEU A 228 -14.29 -14.04 -9.53
N GLY A 229 -13.38 -13.89 -10.50
CA GLY A 229 -12.01 -13.48 -10.27
C GLY A 229 -11.77 -11.97 -10.44
N MET A 230 -10.54 -11.57 -10.15
CA MET A 230 -10.06 -10.19 -10.20
C MET A 230 -10.07 -9.57 -11.60
N ASN A 231 -10.08 -10.37 -12.66
CA ASN A 231 -10.27 -9.86 -14.02
C ASN A 231 -11.62 -9.18 -14.23
N ILE A 232 -12.65 -9.54 -13.45
CA ILE A 232 -13.96 -8.88 -13.47
C ILE A 232 -14.10 -7.99 -12.23
N LEU A 233 -13.76 -8.51 -11.05
CA LEU A 233 -13.88 -7.80 -9.78
C LEU A 233 -13.04 -6.52 -9.73
N GLY A 234 -11.92 -6.45 -10.46
CA GLY A 234 -11.10 -5.24 -10.56
C GLY A 234 -11.75 -4.07 -11.33
N MET A 235 -12.88 -4.30 -12.01
CA MET A 235 -13.64 -3.27 -12.73
C MET A 235 -14.64 -2.52 -11.83
N VAL A 236 -14.86 -3.02 -10.61
CA VAL A 236 -15.82 -2.46 -9.65
C VAL A 236 -15.11 -2.04 -8.37
N GLN A 237 -15.68 -1.08 -7.66
CA GLN A 237 -15.24 -0.76 -6.31
C GLN A 237 -15.86 -1.77 -5.35
N ILE A 238 -15.03 -2.34 -4.46
CA ILE A 238 -15.44 -3.34 -3.48
C ILE A 238 -15.22 -2.74 -2.09
N GLU A 239 -16.28 -2.66 -1.31
CA GLU A 239 -16.24 -2.24 0.09
C GLU A 239 -16.80 -3.35 0.98
N GLN A 240 -16.04 -3.75 2.00
CA GLN A 240 -16.53 -4.72 2.98
C GLN A 240 -17.21 -3.97 4.12
N ARG A 241 -18.53 -4.20 4.29
CA ARG A 241 -19.32 -3.61 5.37
C ARG A 241 -19.89 -4.71 6.27
N GLY A 242 -19.19 -4.97 7.37
CA GLY A 242 -19.55 -6.05 8.30
C GLY A 242 -19.40 -7.43 7.63
N SER A 243 -20.52 -8.15 7.50
CA SER A 243 -20.59 -9.50 6.87
C SER A 243 -21.05 -9.48 5.41
N ALA A 244 -21.10 -8.31 4.77
CA ALA A 244 -21.49 -8.17 3.37
C ALA A 244 -20.38 -7.48 2.55
N LEU A 245 -20.32 -7.84 1.26
CA LEU A 245 -19.54 -7.13 0.26
C LEU A 245 -20.45 -6.21 -0.55
N LEU A 246 -20.08 -4.94 -0.60
CA LEU A 246 -20.73 -3.93 -1.42
C LEU A 246 -19.91 -3.72 -2.69
N PHE A 247 -20.57 -3.85 -3.84
CA PHE A 247 -20.02 -3.55 -5.14
C PHE A 247 -20.63 -2.25 -5.64
N SER A 248 -19.81 -1.31 -6.10
CA SER A 248 -20.27 -0.07 -6.73
C SER A 248 -19.49 0.24 -8.02
N THR A 249 -20.18 0.80 -9.01
CA THR A 249 -19.55 1.39 -10.20
C THR A 249 -20.17 2.74 -10.53
N THR A 250 -19.33 3.65 -10.99
CA THR A 250 -19.74 4.96 -11.54
C THR A 250 -20.04 4.88 -13.05
N HIS A 251 -19.66 3.79 -13.72
CA HIS A 251 -19.88 3.55 -15.14
C HIS A 251 -21.02 2.56 -15.39
N PHE A 252 -22.17 2.78 -14.75
CA PHE A 252 -23.37 2.03 -15.06
C PHE A 252 -23.94 2.56 -16.39
N ARG A 253 -23.68 1.82 -17.48
CA ARG A 253 -24.37 2.02 -18.76
C ARG A 253 -25.56 1.08 -18.78
N GLU A 254 -26.72 1.62 -18.44
CA GLU A 254 -28.00 0.98 -18.70
C GLU A 254 -28.25 1.13 -20.21
N ASP A 255 -28.36 -0.02 -20.88
CA ASP A 255 -28.84 -0.23 -22.24
C ASP A 255 -27.86 0.02 -23.41
N ASP A 256 -27.66 -1.03 -24.21
CA ASP A 256 -28.28 -1.14 -25.55
C ASP A 256 -29.08 -2.46 -25.61
#